data_AF-A0A484I7L5-F1
#
_entry.id   AF-A0A484I7L5-F1
#
_cell.length_a   1.000
_cell.length_b   1.000
_cell.length_c   1.000
_cell.angle_alpha   90.00
_cell.angle_beta   90.00
_cell.angle_gamma   90.00
#
_symmetry.space_group_name_H-M   'P 1'
#
loop_
_entity.id
_entity.type
_entity.pdbx_description
1 polymer ?
#
loop_
_entity_poly.entity_id
_entity_poly.type
_entity_poly.pdbx_seq_one_letter_code
_entity_poly.pdbx_strand_id
1 'polypeptide(L)'
;MGNYVCNQCNKKFNRKWNALRHNRQIHHELAIIHNDTNGFVYKNSKQLNSTTNPDLLYEHGIEEQSIIDIFGKLILPFSELEKEFDGNNESDKVKYLSMLVVGALNSPDPVKTLQDTLHLICKGQNKNCILCCRGYES
;
A
#
# COMPACT_ATOMS: atom_id res chain seq x y z
N MET A 1 11.12 -30.97 -2.67
CA MET A 1 9.93 -30.27 -2.14
C MET A 1 9.50 -29.22 -3.16
N GLY A 2 8.19 -28.95 -3.25
CA GLY A 2 7.62 -28.13 -4.32
C GLY A 2 7.84 -26.64 -4.09
N ASN A 3 8.86 -26.08 -4.73
CA ASN A 3 9.33 -24.70 -4.53
C ASN A 3 8.39 -23.60 -5.08
N TYR A 4 7.23 -23.95 -5.66
CA TYR A 4 6.30 -22.98 -6.26
C TYR A 4 4.87 -23.30 -5.84
N VAL A 5 4.15 -22.32 -5.33
CA VAL A 5 2.84 -22.47 -4.71
C VAL A 5 1.85 -21.51 -5.35
N CYS A 6 0.66 -22.03 -5.64
CA CYS A 6 -0.48 -21.24 -6.07
C CYS A 6 -1.21 -20.69 -4.84
N ASN A 7 -1.43 -19.37 -4.75
CA ASN A 7 -2.13 -18.77 -3.62
C ASN A 7 -3.62 -19.15 -3.54
N GLN A 8 -4.25 -19.49 -4.67
CA GLN A 8 -5.71 -19.70 -4.73
C GLN A 8 -6.11 -21.12 -4.31
N CYS A 9 -5.26 -22.12 -4.58
CA CYS A 9 -5.54 -23.52 -4.22
C CYS A 9 -4.44 -24.19 -3.40
N ASN A 10 -3.40 -23.45 -3.02
CA ASN A 10 -2.24 -23.93 -2.25
C ASN A 10 -1.52 -25.15 -2.85
N LYS A 11 -1.71 -25.39 -4.16
CA LYS A 11 -1.07 -26.50 -4.87
C LYS A 11 0.41 -26.20 -5.06
N LYS A 12 1.25 -27.18 -4.71
CA LYS A 12 2.71 -27.07 -4.80
C LYS A 12 3.25 -27.72 -6.07
N PHE A 13 4.26 -27.10 -6.66
CA PHE A 13 4.89 -27.53 -7.89
C PHE A 13 6.41 -27.49 -7.75
N ASN A 14 7.08 -28.48 -8.33
CA ASN A 14 8.54 -28.55 -8.32
C ASN A 14 9.20 -27.64 -9.37
N ARG A 15 8.45 -27.14 -10.34
CA ARG A 15 8.97 -26.31 -11.45
C ARG A 15 8.05 -25.11 -11.70
N LYS A 16 8.65 -23.93 -11.92
CA LYS A 16 7.94 -22.67 -12.22
C LYS A 16 6.91 -22.83 -13.34
N TRP A 17 7.32 -23.38 -14.48
CA TRP A 17 6.46 -23.50 -15.66
C TRP A 17 5.22 -24.40 -15.43
N ASN A 18 5.31 -25.38 -14.52
CA ASN A 18 4.16 -26.20 -14.15
C ASN A 18 3.14 -25.40 -13.33
N ALA A 19 3.62 -24.58 -12.39
CA ALA A 19 2.75 -23.70 -11.60
C ALA A 19 2.08 -22.63 -12.48
N LEU A 20 2.83 -22.05 -13.41
CA LEU A 20 2.32 -21.09 -14.39
C LEU A 20 1.30 -21.72 -15.36
N ARG A 21 1.56 -22.94 -15.85
CA ARG A 21 0.59 -23.69 -16.67
C ARG A 21 -0.68 -24.00 -15.87
N HIS A 22 -0.54 -24.39 -14.61
CA HIS A 22 -1.66 -24.63 -13.71
C HIS A 22 -2.51 -23.37 -13.51
N ASN A 23 -1.88 -22.22 -13.23
CA ASN A 23 -2.60 -20.95 -13.13
C ASN A 23 -3.41 -20.67 -14.40
N ARG A 24 -2.79 -20.84 -15.57
CA ARG A 24 -3.47 -20.66 -16.86
C ARG A 24 -4.65 -21.60 -17.08
N GLN A 25 -4.52 -22.88 -16.71
CA GLN A 25 -5.55 -23.90 -16.99
C GLN A 25 -6.68 -23.96 -15.95
N ILE A 26 -6.38 -23.65 -14.70
CA ILE A 26 -7.31 -23.85 -13.57
C ILE A 26 -7.83 -22.53 -13.03
N HIS A 27 -7.02 -21.47 -13.07
CA HIS A 27 -7.34 -20.17 -12.48
C HIS A 27 -7.40 -19.05 -13.53
N HIS A 28 -7.37 -19.39 -14.82
CA HIS A 28 -7.44 -18.44 -15.92
C HIS A 28 -6.49 -17.24 -15.76
N GLU A 29 -5.27 -17.51 -15.28
CA GLU A 29 -4.22 -16.50 -15.03
C GLU A 29 -4.45 -15.54 -13.86
N LEU A 30 -5.52 -15.72 -13.09
CA LEU A 30 -5.87 -14.88 -11.94
C LEU A 30 -5.14 -15.25 -10.64
N ALA A 31 -4.56 -16.45 -10.55
CA ALA A 31 -3.82 -16.87 -9.36
C ALA A 31 -2.38 -16.31 -9.34
N ILE A 32 -1.86 -16.08 -8.14
CA ILE A 32 -0.48 -15.67 -7.92
C ILE A 32 0.35 -16.92 -7.63
N ILE A 33 1.39 -17.13 -8.44
CA ILE A 33 2.40 -18.14 -8.17
C ILE A 33 3.54 -17.50 -7.40
N HIS A 34 3.83 -18.00 -6.21
CA HIS A 34 4.97 -17.57 -5.41
C HIS A 34 5.89 -18.74 -5.12
N ASN A 35 7.16 -18.47 -4.84
CA ASN A 35 8.07 -19.48 -4.34
C ASN A 35 8.00 -19.54 -2.81
N ASP A 36 7.88 -20.74 -2.24
CA ASP A 36 7.68 -20.93 -0.79
C ASP A 36 8.95 -20.78 0.03
N THR A 37 10.12 -20.79 -0.58
CA THR A 37 11.42 -20.62 0.10
C THR A 37 11.90 -19.18 0.12
N ASN A 38 11.68 -18.41 -0.95
CA ASN A 38 12.16 -17.03 -1.07
C ASN A 38 11.05 -15.99 -1.27
N GLY A 39 9.78 -16.41 -1.34
CA GLY A 39 8.63 -15.51 -1.50
C GLY A 39 8.51 -14.85 -2.88
N PHE A 40 9.39 -15.17 -3.84
CA PHE A 40 9.42 -14.48 -5.13
C PHE A 40 8.16 -14.80 -5.94
N VAL A 41 7.50 -13.76 -6.46
CA VAL A 41 6.23 -13.86 -7.20
C VAL A 41 6.47 -13.93 -8.70
N TYR A 42 5.70 -14.78 -9.38
CA TYR A 42 5.77 -15.00 -10.83
C TYR A 42 4.39 -14.79 -11.48
N LYS A 43 4.35 -13.95 -12.51
CA LYS A 43 3.19 -13.71 -13.38
C LYS A 43 3.44 -14.31 -14.77
N ASN A 44 2.38 -14.72 -15.48
CA ASN A 44 2.51 -15.16 -16.87
C ASN A 44 2.81 -13.94 -17.76
N SER A 45 3.90 -14.00 -18.53
CA SER A 45 4.42 -12.85 -19.31
C SER A 45 3.73 -12.63 -20.66
N LYS A 46 2.55 -13.21 -20.92
CA LYS A 46 1.81 -12.90 -22.15
C LYS A 46 0.75 -11.85 -21.83
N GLN A 47 0.92 -10.68 -22.43
CA GLN A 47 -0.10 -9.66 -22.56
C GLN A 47 -1.44 -10.30 -22.94
N LEU A 48 -2.45 -9.94 -22.16
CA LEU A 48 -3.84 -10.31 -22.33
C LEU A 48 -4.38 -9.67 -23.63
N ASN A 49 -4.36 -10.41 -24.74
CA ASN A 49 -5.10 -10.03 -25.93
C ASN A 49 -6.45 -10.78 -25.97
N SER A 50 -7.51 -10.08 -25.53
CA SER A 50 -8.95 -10.37 -25.69
C SER A 50 -9.47 -11.64 -24.99
N THR A 51 -10.63 -11.66 -24.32
CA THR A 51 -11.89 -11.00 -24.63
C THR A 51 -12.70 -10.79 -23.34
N THR A 52 -12.75 -9.56 -22.85
CA THR A 52 -13.83 -9.05 -22.01
C THR A 52 -13.97 -7.58 -22.39
N ASN A 53 -15.20 -7.12 -22.66
CA ASN A 53 -15.55 -5.81 -23.21
C ASN A 53 -14.54 -4.68 -22.93
N PRO A 54 -13.97 -4.02 -23.95
CA PRO A 54 -12.91 -3.01 -23.78
C PRO A 54 -13.31 -1.73 -23.04
N ASP A 55 -14.60 -1.47 -22.79
CA ASP A 55 -15.08 -0.15 -22.38
C ASP A 55 -15.20 0.09 -20.85
N LEU A 56 -14.93 -0.89 -19.97
CA LEU A 56 -15.20 -0.72 -18.53
C LEU A 56 -14.07 -1.11 -17.57
N LEU A 57 -12.88 -1.44 -18.05
CA LEU A 57 -11.79 -2.00 -17.21
C LEU A 57 -10.45 -1.26 -17.27
N TYR A 58 -10.36 -0.15 -18.02
CA TYR A 58 -9.10 0.59 -18.19
C TYR A 58 -8.92 1.77 -17.21
N GLU A 59 -10.00 2.23 -16.56
CA GLU A 59 -9.93 3.31 -15.57
C GLU A 59 -9.36 2.83 -14.23
N HIS A 60 -9.72 1.62 -13.77
CA HIS A 60 -9.40 1.17 -12.41
C HIS A 60 -7.93 0.80 -12.16
N GLY A 61 -7.21 0.33 -13.18
CA GLY A 61 -5.79 -0.04 -13.03
C GLY A 61 -4.84 1.18 -12.93
N ILE A 62 -5.26 2.32 -13.49
CA ILE A 62 -4.50 3.59 -13.41
C ILE A 62 -4.73 4.24 -12.05
N GLU A 63 -5.94 4.15 -11.51
CA GLU A 63 -6.30 4.63 -10.17
C GLU A 63 -5.57 3.84 -9.07
N GLU A 64 -5.54 2.51 -9.14
CA GLU A 64 -4.84 1.67 -8.15
C GLU A 64 -3.33 1.93 -8.14
N GLN A 65 -2.70 2.08 -9.31
CA GLN A 65 -1.27 2.41 -9.37
C GLN A 65 -0.99 3.80 -8.81
N SER A 66 -1.88 4.76 -9.06
CA SER A 66 -1.77 6.11 -8.51
C SER A 66 -1.92 6.11 -6.98
N ILE A 67 -2.83 5.30 -6.44
CA ILE A 67 -2.99 5.10 -5.00
C ILE A 67 -1.73 4.49 -4.38
N ILE A 68 -1.17 3.45 -4.99
CA ILE A 68 0.08 2.81 -4.53
C ILE A 68 1.24 3.82 -4.54
N ASP A 69 1.35 4.62 -5.60
CA ASP A 69 2.39 5.65 -5.72
C ASP A 69 2.24 6.74 -4.64
N ILE A 70 1.01 7.15 -4.31
CA ILE A 70 0.73 8.09 -3.21
C ILE A 70 1.15 7.48 -1.88
N PHE A 71 0.72 6.25 -1.55
CA PHE A 71 1.12 5.60 -0.31
C PHE A 71 2.63 5.38 -0.21
N GLY A 72 3.29 5.02 -1.32
CA GLY A 72 4.74 4.92 -1.38
C GLY A 72 5.45 6.22 -1.02
N LYS A 73 4.93 7.36 -1.49
CA LYS A 73 5.45 8.70 -1.14
C LYS A 73 5.15 9.12 0.30
N LEU A 74 4.13 8.54 0.94
CA LEU A 74 3.78 8.82 2.35
C LEU A 74 4.67 8.08 3.35
N ILE A 75 5.32 6.98 2.96
CA ILE A 75 6.17 6.16 3.87
C ILE A 75 7.30 6.99 4.48
N LEU A 76 8.01 7.77 3.66
CA LEU A 76 9.15 8.58 4.10
C LEU A 76 8.75 9.62 5.16
N PRO A 77 7.80 10.54 4.90
CA PRO A 77 7.39 11.52 5.90
C PRO A 77 6.77 10.85 7.13
N PHE A 78 6.09 9.71 7.00
CA PHE A 78 5.58 8.99 8.16
C PHE A 78 6.70 8.42 9.05
N SER A 79 7.75 7.83 8.46
CA SER A 79 8.90 7.32 9.22
C SER A 79 9.68 8.44 9.93
N GLU A 80 9.78 9.62 9.31
CA GLU A 80 10.36 10.81 9.94
C GLU A 80 9.49 11.29 11.10
N LEU A 81 8.16 11.35 10.93
CA LEU A 81 7.24 11.70 12.00
C LEU A 81 7.38 10.74 13.17
N GLU A 82 7.52 9.45 12.92
CA GLU A 82 7.61 8.46 14.00
C GLU A 82 8.83 8.68 14.92
N LYS A 83 9.97 9.08 14.33
CA LYS A 83 11.24 9.31 15.06
C LYS A 83 11.20 10.53 15.98
N GLU A 84 10.41 11.55 15.63
CA GLU A 84 10.25 12.75 16.46
C GLU A 84 9.51 12.49 17.79
N PHE A 85 8.90 11.30 17.93
CA PHE A 85 8.11 10.89 19.10
C PHE A 85 8.81 9.84 19.98
N ASP A 86 10.09 9.54 19.75
CA ASP A 86 10.89 8.66 20.61
C ASP A 86 11.00 9.24 22.03
N GLY A 87 10.14 8.76 22.94
CA GLY A 87 10.07 9.20 24.35
C GLY A 87 8.66 9.48 24.88
N ASN A 88 7.63 9.51 24.02
CA ASN A 88 6.23 9.65 24.44
C ASN A 88 5.57 8.31 24.76
N ASN A 89 4.52 8.32 25.59
CA ASN A 89 3.66 7.16 25.83
C ASN A 89 3.15 6.60 24.49
N GLU A 90 3.31 5.30 24.27
CA GLU A 90 3.00 4.63 23.01
C GLU A 90 1.53 4.81 22.60
N SER A 91 0.60 4.83 23.57
CA SER A 91 -0.81 5.15 23.33
C SER A 91 -1.00 6.55 22.74
N ASP A 92 -0.27 7.55 23.24
CA ASP A 92 -0.41 8.94 22.82
C ASP A 92 0.30 9.18 21.49
N LYS A 93 1.43 8.50 21.26
CA LYS A 93 2.11 8.43 19.95
C LYS A 93 1.17 7.89 18.87
N VAL A 94 0.54 6.75 19.12
CA VAL A 94 -0.39 6.13 18.15
C VAL A 94 -1.58 7.03 17.87
N LYS A 95 -2.21 7.62 18.90
CA LYS A 95 -3.33 8.56 18.71
C LYS A 95 -2.93 9.75 17.87
N TYR A 96 -1.79 10.36 18.15
CA TYR A 96 -1.32 11.54 17.45
C TYR A 96 -0.96 11.23 15.99
N LEU A 97 -0.19 10.17 15.74
CA LEU A 97 0.17 9.74 14.38
C LEU A 97 -1.06 9.35 13.56
N SER A 98 -2.04 8.65 14.18
CA SER A 98 -3.29 8.29 13.51
C SER A 98 -4.08 9.53 13.10
N MET A 99 -4.15 10.53 13.98
CA MET A 99 -4.82 11.80 13.69
C MET A 99 -4.15 12.55 12.53
N LEU A 100 -2.82 12.59 12.49
CA LEU A 100 -2.07 13.23 11.41
C LEU A 100 -2.26 12.52 10.06
N VAL A 101 -2.19 11.19 10.04
CA VAL A 101 -2.37 10.41 8.81
C VAL A 101 -3.80 10.58 8.28
N VAL A 102 -4.81 10.47 9.14
CA VAL A 102 -6.21 10.67 8.72
C VAL A 102 -6.43 12.11 8.25
N GLY A 103 -5.81 13.10 8.90
CA GLY A 103 -5.86 14.50 8.46
C GLY A 103 -5.24 14.69 7.07
N ALA A 104 -4.09 14.07 6.82
CA ALA A 104 -3.42 14.14 5.53
C ALA A 104 -4.21 13.44 4.42
N LEU A 105 -4.74 12.23 4.68
CA LEU A 105 -5.52 11.47 3.68
C LEU A 105 -6.83 12.16 3.27
N ASN A 106 -7.37 13.04 4.12
CA ASN A 106 -8.54 13.86 3.79
C ASN A 106 -8.17 15.17 3.06
N SER A 107 -6.89 15.42 2.81
CA SER A 107 -6.44 16.62 2.11
C SER A 107 -6.27 16.37 0.61
N PRO A 108 -6.26 17.44 -0.22
CA PRO A 108 -6.02 17.31 -1.66
C PRO A 108 -4.63 16.80 -2.03
N ASP A 109 -3.65 16.96 -1.13
CA ASP A 109 -2.27 16.53 -1.31
C ASP A 109 -1.74 15.97 0.04
N PRO A 110 -1.93 14.66 0.28
CA PRO A 110 -1.59 14.04 1.55
C PRO A 110 -0.07 14.08 1.83
N VAL A 111 0.75 13.99 0.77
CA VAL A 111 2.21 13.97 0.90
C VAL A 111 2.71 15.32 1.38
N LYS A 112 2.29 16.39 0.69
CA LYS A 112 2.64 17.75 1.07
C LYS A 112 2.12 18.10 2.47
N THR A 113 0.91 17.66 2.81
CA THR A 113 0.31 17.92 4.13
C THR A 113 1.12 17.31 5.28
N LEU A 114 1.59 16.07 5.13
CA LEU A 114 2.48 15.46 6.12
C LEU A 114 3.84 16.16 6.19
N GLN A 115 4.41 16.55 5.05
CA GLN A 115 5.68 17.27 4.99
C GLN A 115 5.61 18.66 5.65
N ASP A 116 4.53 19.40 5.42
CA ASP A 116 4.29 20.69 6.05
C ASP A 116 4.12 20.52 7.57
N THR A 117 3.40 19.47 8.00
CA THR A 117 3.25 19.15 9.42
C THR A 117 4.59 18.77 10.06
N LEU A 118 5.40 17.96 9.40
CA LEU A 118 6.77 17.66 9.80
C LEU A 118 7.60 18.93 9.94
N HIS A 119 7.55 19.82 8.95
CA HIS A 119 8.30 21.06 8.98
C HIS A 119 7.88 21.95 10.15
N LEU A 120 6.59 21.99 10.47
CA LEU A 120 6.07 22.69 11.65
C LEU A 120 6.54 22.06 12.96
N ILE A 121 6.58 20.72 13.04
CA ILE A 121 7.06 20.00 14.23
C ILE A 121 8.59 20.18 14.40
N CYS A 122 9.35 20.11 13.31
CA CYS A 122 10.80 20.28 13.31
C CYS A 122 11.24 21.73 13.56
N LYS A 123 10.51 22.73 13.05
CA LYS A 123 10.79 24.16 13.31
C LYS A 123 10.20 24.67 14.62
N GLY A 124 9.12 24.07 15.10
CA GLY A 124 8.41 24.45 16.30
C GLY A 124 8.55 23.39 17.38
N GLN A 125 9.51 23.55 18.28
CA GLN A 125 9.49 22.87 19.57
C GLN A 125 8.25 23.34 20.38
N ASN A 126 7.06 22.87 20.04
CA ASN A 126 5.86 23.01 20.85
C ASN A 126 4.88 21.89 20.51
N LYS A 127 5.06 20.75 21.18
CA LYS A 127 4.34 19.47 20.99
C LYS A 127 2.83 19.53 21.30
N ASN A 128 2.22 20.72 21.46
CA ASN A 128 0.86 20.92 21.95
C ASN A 128 -0.08 21.77 21.06
N CYS A 129 0.31 22.23 19.87
CA CYS A 129 -0.42 23.32 19.19
C CYS A 129 -1.24 22.96 17.94
N ILE A 130 -1.55 21.69 17.65
CA ILE A 130 -2.34 21.31 16.45
C ILE A 130 -3.64 20.57 16.83
N LEU A 131 -4.35 21.08 17.85
CA LEU A 131 -5.70 20.64 18.23
C LEU A 131 -6.73 21.78 18.08
N CYS A 132 -6.61 22.57 17.02
CA CYS A 132 -7.56 23.65 16.75
C CYS A 132 -8.07 23.62 15.29
N CYS A 133 -8.65 22.51 14.86
CA CYS A 133 -9.50 22.44 13.66
C CYS A 133 -10.48 21.26 13.75
N ARG A 134 -11.44 21.32 14.69
CA ARG A 134 -12.73 20.63 14.56
C ARG A 134 -13.84 21.55 15.03
N GLY A 135 -14.41 22.28 14.08
CA GLY A 135 -15.69 22.95 14.22
C GLY A 135 -16.47 22.76 12.93
N TYR A 136 -17.25 21.70 12.86
CA TYR A 136 -18.40 21.54 11.96
C TYR A 136 -19.35 20.51 12.59
N GLU A 137 -20.16 21.00 13.52
CA GLU A 137 -21.50 20.48 13.77
C GLU A 137 -22.45 21.67 13.56
N SER A 138 -23.25 21.59 12.49
CA SER A 138 -24.50 22.33 12.28
C SER A 138 -25.42 21.45 11.44
#